data_AF-A0A0D6L8T8-F1
#
_entry.id   AF-A0A0D6L8T8-F1
#
_cell.length_a   1.000
_cell.length_b   1.000
_cell.length_c   1.000
_cell.angle_alpha   90.00
_cell.angle_beta   90.00
_cell.angle_gamma   90.00
#
_symmetry.space_group_name_H-M   'P 1'
#
loop_
_entity.id
_entity.type
_entity.pdbx_description
1 polymer ?
#
loop_
_entity_poly.entity_id
_entity_poly.type
_entity_poly.pdbx_seq_one_letter_code
_entity_poly.pdbx_strand_id
1 'polypeptide(L)'
;MLGGRRLCAFDELSQLDPELYRNLTFVKKYDGDVSDLSLTFSIDEDFMGKINTVDLVPGGRTIQVTNENKIDYVHRMAHHRVFSQTKQQCRAFVAGAQSVLNPAWLFLFAPHELQFIISGYTSHDR
;
A
#
# COMPACT_ATOMS: atom_id res chain seq x y z
N MET A 1 -6.15 -19.81 -10.69
CA MET A 1 -5.51 -19.33 -9.45
C MET A 1 -4.60 -18.17 -9.85
N LEU A 2 -4.90 -16.94 -9.44
CA LEU A 2 -4.03 -15.79 -9.71
C LEU A 2 -2.65 -16.09 -9.10
N GLY A 3 -1.62 -16.02 -9.95
CA GLY A 3 -0.24 -16.32 -9.59
C GLY A 3 0.19 -15.50 -8.39
N GLY A 4 0.21 -16.16 -7.23
CA GLY A 4 0.55 -15.60 -5.94
C GLY A 4 2.02 -15.27 -5.84
N ARG A 5 2.46 -14.22 -6.51
CA ARG A 5 3.52 -13.39 -5.93
C ARG A 5 2.79 -12.49 -4.94
N ARG A 6 2.74 -12.92 -3.67
CA ARG A 6 2.70 -11.96 -2.57
C ARG A 6 4.00 -11.17 -2.69
N LEU A 7 4.02 -10.15 -3.55
CA LEU A 7 5.06 -9.14 -3.43
C LEU A 7 4.86 -8.56 -2.04
N CYS A 8 5.89 -8.63 -1.21
CA CYS A 8 5.82 -7.98 0.09
C CYS A 8 5.57 -6.50 -0.18
N ALA A 9 4.67 -5.85 0.58
CA ALA A 9 4.40 -4.42 0.41
C ALA A 9 5.69 -3.57 0.42
N PHE A 10 6.73 -4.06 1.10
CA PHE A 10 8.07 -3.48 1.09
C PHE A 10 8.77 -3.54 -0.28
N ASP A 11 8.64 -4.62 -1.05
CA ASP A 11 9.23 -4.75 -2.38
C ASP A 11 8.50 -3.88 -3.41
N GLU A 12 7.17 -3.81 -3.31
CA GLU A 12 6.35 -2.92 -4.15
C GLU A 12 6.70 -1.44 -3.92
N LEU A 13 7.10 -1.11 -2.69
CA LEU A 13 7.51 0.24 -2.33
C LEU A 13 8.73 0.73 -3.13
N SER A 14 9.60 -0.16 -3.59
CA SER A 14 10.74 0.22 -4.45
C SER A 14 10.31 0.84 -5.79
N GLN A 15 9.13 0.46 -6.28
CA GLN A 15 8.56 0.99 -7.52
C GLN A 15 7.62 2.17 -7.25
N LEU A 16 6.88 2.13 -6.12
CA LEU A 16 5.90 3.15 -5.77
C LEU A 16 6.52 4.41 -5.16
N ASP A 17 7.46 4.24 -4.23
CA ASP A 17 8.14 5.33 -3.52
C ASP A 17 9.61 4.94 -3.24
N PRO A 18 10.51 5.14 -4.21
CA PRO A 18 11.91 4.75 -4.09
C PRO A 18 12.64 5.45 -2.95
N GLU A 19 12.19 6.65 -2.55
CA GLU A 19 12.79 7.41 -1.47
C GLU A 19 12.46 6.79 -0.12
N LEU A 20 11.17 6.54 0.13
CA LEU A 20 10.75 5.86 1.35
C LEU A 20 11.34 4.44 1.43
N TYR A 21 11.49 3.74 0.31
CA TYR A 21 12.14 2.42 0.27
C TYR A 21 13.58 2.49 0.81
N ARG A 22 14.36 3.50 0.37
CA ARG A 22 15.72 3.71 0.86
C ARG A 22 15.73 4.03 2.36
N ASN A 23 14.84 4.91 2.80
CA ASN A 23 14.74 5.31 4.22
C ASN A 23 14.38 4.13 5.12
N LEU A 24 13.40 3.32 4.73
CA LEU A 24 13.01 2.11 5.48
C LEU A 24 14.09 1.02 5.43
N THR A 25 14.81 0.90 4.31
CA THR A 25 15.96 0.00 4.20
C THR A 25 17.09 0.43 5.14
N PHE A 26 17.32 1.74 5.28
CA PHE A 26 18.28 2.29 6.23
C PHE A 26 17.88 1.95 7.67
N VAL A 27 16.63 2.23 8.07
CA VAL A 27 16.11 1.88 9.42
C VAL A 27 16.24 0.38 9.69
N LYS A 28 15.93 -0.46 8.69
CA LYS A 28 16.04 -1.92 8.79
C LYS A 28 17.47 -2.40 9.02
N LYS A 29 18.46 -1.77 8.38
CA LYS A 29 19.89 -2.14 8.45
C LYS A 29 20.68 -1.32 9.45
N TYR A 30 20.02 -0.45 10.21
CA TYR A 30 20.69 0.38 11.19
C TYR A 30 21.17 -0.49 12.36
N ASP A 31 22.48 -0.50 12.58
CA ASP A 31 23.15 -1.27 13.64
C ASP A 31 23.24 -0.52 14.97
N GLY A 32 22.94 0.79 14.99
CA GLY A 32 22.90 1.62 16.20
C GLY A 32 21.58 1.53 16.96
N ASP A 33 21.35 2.44 17.91
CA ASP A 33 20.06 2.56 18.57
C ASP A 33 19.06 3.29 17.67
N VAL A 34 18.06 2.57 17.14
CA VAL A 34 17.00 3.17 16.31
C VAL A 34 16.18 4.21 17.09
N SER A 35 16.20 4.15 18.42
CA SER A 35 15.54 5.14 19.29
C SER A 35 16.13 6.54 19.09
N ASP A 36 17.40 6.66 18.70
CA ASP A 36 18.06 7.94 18.40
C ASP A 36 17.43 8.66 17.19
N LEU A 37 16.81 7.91 16.29
CA LEU A 37 16.09 8.46 15.14
C LEU A 37 14.76 9.12 15.53
N SER A 38 14.34 9.00 16.80
CA SER A 38 13.11 9.58 17.36
C SER A 38 11.86 9.27 16.52
N LEU A 39 11.82 8.08 15.94
CA LEU A 39 10.71 7.61 15.13
C LEU A 39 9.57 7.11 16.01
N THR A 40 8.34 7.32 15.57
CA THR A 40 7.13 6.78 16.21
C THR A 40 6.34 5.95 15.21
N PHE A 41 5.38 5.16 15.67
CA PHE A 41 4.47 4.41 14.79
C PHE A 41 3.39 5.33 14.18
N SER A 42 3.81 6.44 13.60
CA SER A 42 2.95 7.39 12.88
C SER A 42 3.65 7.94 11.64
N ILE A 43 2.87 8.46 10.71
CA ILE A 43 3.35 9.08 9.47
C ILE A 43 2.66 10.43 9.27
N ASP A 44 3.43 11.43 8.87
CA ASP A 44 2.88 12.71 8.43
C ASP A 44 2.60 12.67 6.92
N GLU A 45 1.34 12.87 6.55
CA GLU A 45 0.90 12.94 5.16
C GLU A 45 0.45 14.36 4.83
N ASP A 46 1.02 14.94 3.79
CA ASP A 46 0.51 16.20 3.24
C ASP A 46 -0.70 15.91 2.34
N PHE A 47 -1.85 16.41 2.77
CA PHE A 47 -3.07 16.39 2.00
C PHE A 47 -3.52 17.82 1.69
N MET A 48 -3.32 18.26 0.44
CA MET A 48 -3.71 19.59 -0.06
C MET A 48 -3.13 20.75 0.76
N GLY A 49 -1.87 20.64 1.21
CA GLY A 49 -1.19 21.66 2.00
C GLY A 49 -1.48 21.58 3.51
N LYS A 50 -2.21 20.55 3.95
CA LYS A 50 -2.43 20.25 5.37
C LYS A 50 -1.69 18.97 5.73
N ILE A 51 -0.75 19.10 6.66
CA ILE A 51 -0.05 17.95 7.25
C ILE A 51 -1.03 17.27 8.22
N ASN A 52 -1.36 16.02 7.92
CA ASN A 52 -2.16 15.16 8.78
C ASN A 52 -1.31 13.98 9.24
N THR A 53 -1.13 13.84 10.55
CA THR A 53 -0.45 12.68 11.11
C THR A 53 -1.41 11.50 11.15
N VAL A 54 -1.00 10.33 10.69
CA VAL A 54 -1.77 9.09 10.72
C VAL A 54 -1.06 8.06 11.56
N ASP A 55 -1.78 7.44 12.49
CA ASP A 55 -1.21 6.40 13.35
C ASP A 55 -1.20 5.07 12.61
N LEU A 56 -0.03 4.42 12.52
CA LEU A 56 0.15 3.12 11.86
C LEU A 56 -0.40 1.96 12.72
N VAL A 57 -0.56 2.21 14.01
CA VAL A 57 -1.16 1.32 15.03
C VAL A 57 -2.01 2.17 15.97
N PRO A 58 -2.99 1.61 16.70
CA PRO A 58 -3.74 2.37 17.69
C PRO A 58 -2.82 3.09 18.69
N GLY A 59 -2.85 4.43 18.72
CA GLY A 59 -2.00 5.25 19.58
C GLY A 59 -0.53 5.34 19.16
N GLY A 60 -0.22 5.04 17.90
CA GLY A 60 1.13 4.88 17.38
C GLY A 60 2.05 6.10 17.53
N ARG A 61 1.50 7.32 17.62
CA ARG A 61 2.27 8.54 17.94
C ARG A 61 3.00 8.48 19.29
N THR A 62 2.49 7.68 20.23
CA THR A 62 3.07 7.52 21.57
C THR A 62 4.03 6.34 21.66
N ILE A 63 4.08 5.50 20.61
CA ILE A 63 4.89 4.30 20.59
C ILE A 63 6.17 4.62 19.82
N GLN A 64 7.30 4.61 20.53
CA GLN A 64 8.60 4.82 19.92
C GLN A 64 9.08 3.57 19.17
N VAL A 65 9.81 3.81 18.08
CA VAL A 65 10.48 2.76 17.34
C VAL A 65 11.80 2.43 18.03
N THR A 66 11.92 1.19 18.48
CA THR A 66 13.10 0.62 19.12
C THR A 66 13.72 -0.44 18.22
N ASN A 67 14.92 -0.91 18.56
CA ASN A 67 15.56 -2.00 17.81
C ASN A 67 14.75 -3.31 17.77
N GLU A 68 13.91 -3.54 18.78
CA GLU A 68 13.06 -4.74 18.88
C GLU A 68 11.84 -4.66 17.96
N ASN A 69 11.31 -3.45 17.73
CA ASN A 69 10.08 -3.23 16.97
C ASN A 69 10.31 -2.59 15.58
N LYS A 70 11.56 -2.24 15.22
CA LYS A 70 11.91 -1.60 13.94
C LYS A 70 11.44 -2.35 12.71
N ILE A 71 11.43 -3.69 12.77
CA ILE A 71 10.97 -4.53 11.66
C ILE A 71 9.45 -4.39 11.48
N ASP A 72 8.68 -4.38 12.57
CA ASP A 72 7.24 -4.16 12.52
C ASP A 72 6.90 -2.76 12.01
N TYR A 73 7.64 -1.74 12.46
CA TYR A 73 7.53 -0.37 11.92
C TYR A 73 7.71 -0.33 10.41
N VAL A 74 8.79 -0.94 9.88
CA VAL A 74 9.07 -1.00 8.43
C VAL A 74 7.93 -1.67 7.67
N HIS A 75 7.42 -2.79 8.17
CA HIS A 75 6.31 -3.49 7.51
C HIS A 75 5.01 -2.66 7.51
N ARG A 76 4.68 -2.01 8.63
CA ARG A 76 3.48 -1.16 8.73
C ARG A 76 3.57 0.08 7.88
N MET A 77 4.73 0.75 7.85
CA MET A 77 4.96 1.89 6.97
C MET A 77 4.81 1.49 5.50
N ALA A 78 5.39 0.35 5.13
CA ALA A 78 5.29 -0.12 3.75
C ALA A 78 3.85 -0.48 3.35
N HIS A 79 3.15 -1.20 4.22
CA HIS A 79 1.74 -1.51 4.02
C HIS A 79 0.90 -0.24 3.93
N HIS A 80 1.08 0.70 4.86
CA HIS A 80 0.35 1.97 4.85
C HIS A 80 0.57 2.72 3.53
N ARG A 81 1.80 2.87 3.04
CA ARG A 81 2.01 3.61 1.79
C ARG A 81 1.48 2.93 0.54
N VAL A 82 1.61 1.61 0.42
CA VAL A 82 1.06 0.87 -0.73
C VAL A 82 -0.47 0.95 -0.77
N PHE A 83 -1.12 0.82 0.39
CA PHE A 83 -2.58 0.73 0.46
C PHE A 83 -3.28 2.07 0.68
N SER A 84 -2.68 3.06 1.36
CA SER A 84 -3.35 4.31 1.75
C SER A 84 -3.73 5.17 0.53
N GLN A 85 -2.80 5.42 -0.38
CA GLN A 85 -3.05 6.32 -1.53
C GLN A 85 -4.06 5.73 -2.52
N THR A 86 -4.00 4.42 -2.73
CA THR A 86 -4.83 3.74 -3.74
C THR A 86 -6.22 3.42 -3.20
N LYS A 87 -6.41 3.27 -1.88
CA LYS A 87 -7.68 2.80 -1.30
C LYS A 87 -8.84 3.76 -1.55
N GLN A 88 -8.62 5.07 -1.41
CA GLN A 88 -9.70 6.04 -1.61
C GLN A 88 -10.10 6.14 -3.08
N GLN A 89 -9.12 6.22 -3.98
CA GLN A 89 -9.36 6.28 -5.41
C GLN A 89 -9.98 4.98 -5.95
N CYS A 90 -9.46 3.82 -5.55
CA CYS A 90 -10.06 2.53 -5.90
C CYS A 90 -11.47 2.38 -5.35
N ARG A 91 -11.74 2.83 -4.11
CA ARG A 91 -13.10 2.78 -3.57
C ARG A 91 -14.04 3.69 -4.36
N ALA A 92 -13.61 4.89 -4.72
CA ALA A 92 -14.40 5.81 -5.55
C ALA A 92 -14.64 5.24 -6.95
N PHE A 93 -13.61 4.64 -7.58
CA PHE A 93 -13.73 3.96 -8.86
C PHE A 93 -14.72 2.79 -8.81
N VAL A 94 -14.58 1.90 -7.80
CA VAL A 94 -15.49 0.77 -7.60
C VAL A 94 -16.91 1.26 -7.36
N ALA A 95 -17.11 2.29 -6.54
CA ALA A 95 -18.43 2.89 -6.31
C ALA A 95 -19.02 3.48 -7.60
N GLY A 96 -18.21 4.17 -8.42
CA GLY A 96 -18.62 4.69 -9.72
C GLY A 96 -19.00 3.57 -10.68
N ALA A 97 -18.18 2.53 -10.79
CA ALA A 97 -18.44 1.36 -11.64
C ALA A 97 -19.74 0.65 -11.20
N GLN A 98 -19.95 0.45 -9.91
CA GLN A 98 -21.15 -0.17 -9.34
C GLN A 98 -22.41 0.69 -9.46
N SER A 99 -22.27 2.01 -9.66
CA SER A 99 -23.42 2.89 -9.92
C SER A 99 -23.98 2.72 -11.34
N VAL A 100 -23.15 2.24 -12.27
CA VAL A 100 -23.52 2.02 -13.68
C VAL A 100 -23.76 0.53 -13.98
N LEU A 101 -22.96 -0.34 -13.38
CA LEU A 101 -22.98 -1.78 -13.59
C LEU A 101 -23.52 -2.49 -12.35
N ASN A 102 -24.43 -3.46 -12.55
CA ASN A 102 -24.92 -4.27 -11.44
C ASN A 102 -23.75 -5.10 -10.85
N PRO A 103 -23.43 -4.97 -9.55
CA PRO A 103 -22.36 -5.72 -8.90
C PRO A 103 -22.48 -7.23 -9.11
N ALA A 104 -23.71 -7.76 -9.16
CA ALA A 104 -23.97 -9.17 -9.36
C ALA A 104 -23.41 -9.70 -10.69
N TRP A 105 -23.34 -8.86 -11.73
CA TRP A 105 -22.75 -9.25 -13.02
C TRP A 105 -21.23 -9.36 -12.95
N LEU A 106 -20.58 -8.49 -12.17
CA LEU A 106 -19.13 -8.52 -11.99
C LEU A 106 -18.68 -9.76 -11.22
N PHE A 107 -19.50 -10.26 -10.29
CA PHE A 107 -19.22 -11.48 -9.53
C PHE A 107 -19.33 -12.78 -10.33
N LEU A 108 -19.91 -12.75 -11.54
CA LEU A 108 -19.99 -13.92 -12.41
C LEU A 108 -18.65 -14.25 -13.08
N PHE A 109 -17.74 -13.29 -13.12
CA PHE A 109 -16.46 -13.40 -13.83
C PHE A 109 -15.28 -13.49 -12.86
N ALA A 110 -14.32 -14.35 -13.18
CA ALA A 110 -13.03 -14.32 -12.54
C ALA A 110 -12.25 -13.06 -12.97
N PRO A 111 -11.28 -12.57 -12.16
CA PRO A 111 -10.57 -11.31 -12.45
C PRO A 111 -9.90 -11.26 -13.84
N HIS A 112 -9.41 -12.39 -14.34
CA HIS A 112 -8.82 -12.48 -15.68
C HIS A 112 -9.87 -12.37 -16.81
N GLU A 113 -11.06 -12.94 -16.64
CA GLU A 113 -12.16 -12.82 -17.61
C GLU A 113 -12.68 -11.38 -17.65
N LEU A 114 -12.75 -10.73 -16.49
CA LEU A 114 -13.12 -9.33 -16.36
C LEU A 114 -12.09 -8.42 -17.07
N GLN A 115 -10.79 -8.75 -16.96
CA GLN A 115 -9.75 -8.09 -17.74
C GLN A 115 -9.97 -8.30 -19.24
N PHE A 116 -10.28 -9.51 -19.71
CA PHE A 116 -10.57 -9.77 -21.13
C PHE A 116 -11.78 -8.99 -21.64
N ILE A 117 -12.84 -8.89 -20.84
CA ILE A 117 -14.05 -8.13 -21.19
C ILE A 117 -13.74 -6.63 -21.35
N ILE A 118 -12.93 -6.07 -20.45
CA ILE A 118 -12.56 -4.65 -20.48
C ILE A 118 -11.54 -4.36 -21.60
N SER A 119 -10.56 -5.24 -21.79
CA SER A 119 -9.45 -5.04 -22.72
C SER A 119 -9.81 -5.38 -24.16
N GLY A 120 -10.91 -6.11 -24.37
CA GLY A 120 -11.30 -6.66 -25.65
C GLY A 120 -10.52 -7.92 -26.02
N TYR A 121 -11.13 -8.77 -26.85
CA TYR A 121 -10.46 -9.90 -27.48
C TYR A 121 -9.70 -9.40 -28.71
N THR A 122 -8.38 -9.55 -28.72
CA THR A 122 -7.61 -9.50 -29.96
C THR A 122 -7.38 -10.93 -30.43
N SER A 123 -8.13 -11.37 -31.44
CA SER A 123 -7.73 -12.48 -32.30
C SER A 123 -6.37 -12.14 -32.89
N HIS A 124 -5.30 -12.69 -32.31
CA HIS A 124 -4.11 -12.92 -33.14
C HIS A 124 -4.45 -14.11 -34.02
N ASP A 125 -5.08 -13.81 -35.15
CA ASP A 125 -5.15 -14.73 -36.28
C ASP A 125 -3.71 -14.86 -36.82
N ARG A 126 -3.09 -16.01 -36.59
CA ARG A 126 -1.88 -16.49 -37.26
C ARG A 126 -1.98 -17.99 -37.46
#